data_AF-A0A5S3YZS1-F1
#
_entry.id   AF-A0A5S3YZS1-F1
#
_cell.length_a   1.000
_cell.length_b   1.000
_cell.length_c   1.000
_cell.angle_alpha   90.00
_cell.angle_beta   90.00
_cell.angle_gamma   90.00
#
_symmetry.space_group_name_H-M   'P 1'
#
loop_
_entity.id
_entity.type
_entity.pdbx_description
1 polymer ?
#
loop_
_entity_poly.entity_id
_entity_poly.type
_entity_poly.pdbx_seq_one_letter_code
_entity_poly.pdbx_strand_id
1 'polypeptide(L)'
;GGWTLSDPFHGFTEKANRDTFVASMKKFLKTWKFYDGVDIDWEFPGGGGPNGNLGDPIKDGPAYVALMQELRAMLDGLEAETGRKYELTSAI
;
A
#
# COMPACT_ATOMS: atom_id res chain seq x y z
N GLY A 1 -4.78 6.80 2.95
CA GLY A 1 -5.73 5.73 3.26
C GLY A 1 -6.77 6.22 4.23
N GLY A 2 -7.48 5.30 4.84
CA GLY A 2 -8.69 5.57 5.58
C GLY A 2 -9.81 6.06 4.67
N TRP A 3 -10.99 6.25 5.27
CA TRP A 3 -12.21 6.64 4.57
C TRP A 3 -12.00 7.75 3.53
N THR A 4 -11.36 8.87 3.90
CA THR A 4 -11.30 10.07 3.05
C THR A 4 -10.06 10.21 2.15
N LEU A 5 -9.05 9.34 2.29
CA LEU A 5 -7.81 9.42 1.50
C LEU A 5 -7.48 8.08 0.82
N SER A 6 -8.51 7.30 0.47
CA SER A 6 -8.39 6.04 -0.25
C SER A 6 -8.48 6.17 -1.77
N ASP A 7 -8.99 7.28 -2.30
CA ASP A 7 -9.17 7.51 -3.75
C ASP A 7 -7.95 7.13 -4.62
N PRO A 8 -6.69 7.49 -4.27
CA PRO A 8 -5.53 7.13 -5.09
C PRO A 8 -5.28 5.62 -5.22
N PHE A 9 -5.75 4.80 -4.27
CA PHE A 9 -5.54 3.36 -4.31
C PHE A 9 -6.26 2.69 -5.48
N HIS A 10 -7.37 3.25 -5.97
CA HIS A 10 -8.05 2.73 -7.17
C HIS A 10 -7.21 2.90 -8.45
N GLY A 11 -6.15 3.74 -8.42
CA GLY A 11 -5.17 3.83 -9.49
C GLY A 11 -4.11 2.72 -9.49
N PHE A 12 -4.09 1.83 -8.48
CA PHE A 12 -3.08 0.80 -8.33
C PHE A 12 -3.31 -0.44 -9.20
N THR A 13 -4.39 -0.47 -9.96
CA THR A 13 -4.57 -1.42 -11.07
C THR A 13 -3.42 -1.29 -12.09
N GLU A 14 -2.87 -0.07 -12.24
CA GLU A 14 -1.66 0.19 -13.01
C GLU A 14 -0.39 -0.03 -12.17
N LYS A 15 0.45 -0.97 -12.59
CA LYS A 15 1.68 -1.33 -11.86
C LYS A 15 2.62 -0.15 -11.62
N ALA A 16 2.75 0.76 -12.58
CA ALA A 16 3.65 1.92 -12.45
C ALA A 16 3.27 2.83 -11.27
N ASN A 17 1.98 2.92 -10.94
CA ASN A 17 1.50 3.68 -9.78
C ASN A 17 1.89 2.99 -8.47
N ARG A 18 1.77 1.66 -8.41
CA ARG A 18 2.24 0.88 -7.26
C ARG A 18 3.75 0.98 -7.08
N ASP A 19 4.53 0.87 -8.15
CA ASP A 19 5.99 0.99 -8.11
C ASP A 19 6.41 2.34 -7.52
N THR A 20 5.74 3.42 -7.93
CA THR A 20 5.96 4.77 -7.40
C THR A 20 5.64 4.84 -5.91
N PHE A 21 4.49 4.30 -5.49
CA PHE A 21 4.07 4.28 -4.10
C PHE A 21 5.03 3.47 -3.22
N VAL A 22 5.36 2.24 -3.61
CA VAL A 22 6.28 1.34 -2.88
C VAL A 22 7.66 1.98 -2.72
N ALA A 23 8.20 2.60 -3.77
CA ALA A 23 9.46 3.34 -3.69
C ALA A 23 9.38 4.52 -2.72
N SER A 24 8.25 5.25 -2.71
CA SER A 24 8.02 6.36 -1.78
C SER A 24 7.95 5.88 -0.32
N MET A 25 7.33 4.72 -0.07
CA MET A 25 7.24 4.12 1.27
C MET A 25 8.61 3.66 1.78
N LYS A 26 9.43 3.04 0.92
CA LYS A 26 10.82 2.73 1.27
C LYS A 26 11.59 3.98 1.71
N LYS A 27 11.47 5.07 0.93
CA LYS A 27 12.10 6.35 1.26
C LYS A 27 11.56 6.92 2.57
N PHE A 28 10.25 6.85 2.80
CA PHE A 28 9.61 7.32 4.03
C PHE A 28 10.16 6.60 5.26
N LEU A 29 10.23 5.27 5.25
CA LEU A 29 10.75 4.47 6.37
C LEU A 29 12.25 4.69 6.63
N LYS A 30 13.04 4.95 5.58
CA LYS A 30 14.46 5.33 5.75
C LYS A 30 14.62 6.74 6.35
N THR A 31 13.67 7.63 6.09
CA THR A 31 13.67 9.00 6.60
C THR A 31 13.22 9.05 8.06
N TRP A 32 12.09 8.40 8.36
CA TRP A 32 11.45 8.42 9.67
C TRP A 32 11.65 7.09 10.39
N LYS A 33 12.86 6.91 10.93
CA LYS A 33 13.34 5.63 11.47
C LYS A 33 12.59 5.12 12.70
N PHE A 34 11.73 5.91 13.30
CA PHE A 34 10.93 5.48 14.46
C PHE A 34 9.71 4.64 14.06
N TYR A 35 9.35 4.57 12.77
CA TYR A 35 8.30 3.67 12.30
C TYR A 35 8.82 2.24 12.12
N ASP A 36 7.96 1.27 12.43
CA ASP A 36 8.25 -0.17 12.42
C ASP A 36 7.49 -0.93 11.33
N GLY A 37 6.87 -0.25 10.37
CA GLY A 37 6.12 -0.93 9.33
C GLY A 37 5.25 0.02 8.51
N VAL A 38 4.36 -0.58 7.71
CA VAL A 38 3.34 0.12 6.93
C VAL A 38 1.99 -0.52 7.17
N ASP A 39 1.00 0.31 7.45
CA ASP A 39 -0.41 -0.06 7.44
C ASP A 39 -1.08 0.47 6.17
N ILE A 40 -1.82 -0.38 5.47
CA ILE A 40 -2.60 0.02 4.30
C ILE A 40 -4.06 0.03 4.68
N ASP A 41 -4.66 1.20 4.63
CA ASP A 41 -6.07 1.38 4.93
C ASP A 41 -6.76 1.82 3.64
N TRP A 42 -7.02 0.87 2.73
CA TRP A 42 -7.77 1.13 1.48
C TRP A 42 -9.24 0.81 1.72
N GLU A 43 -10.06 1.85 1.71
CA GLU A 43 -11.51 1.76 1.91
C GLU A 43 -12.28 2.11 0.62
N PHE A 44 -12.65 1.16 -0.24
CA PHE A 44 -12.29 -0.27 -0.22
C PHE A 44 -11.95 -0.77 -1.64
N PRO A 45 -11.13 -1.83 -1.79
CA PRO A 45 -11.00 -2.52 -3.06
C PRO A 45 -12.37 -2.93 -3.61
N GLY A 46 -12.70 -2.52 -4.84
CA GLY A 46 -14.00 -2.79 -5.46
C GLY A 46 -15.05 -1.69 -5.27
N GLY A 47 -14.75 -0.64 -4.49
CA GLY A 47 -15.60 0.53 -4.29
C GLY A 47 -16.31 0.54 -2.93
N GLY A 48 -17.39 1.31 -2.81
CA GLY A 48 -18.12 1.47 -1.54
C GLY A 48 -17.51 2.47 -0.56
N GLY A 49 -16.42 3.15 -0.95
CA GLY A 49 -15.85 4.30 -0.25
C GLY A 49 -16.68 5.59 -0.43
N PRO A 50 -16.21 6.74 0.09
CA PRO A 50 -16.96 7.99 0.02
C PRO A 50 -17.09 8.55 -1.40
N ASN A 51 -16.16 8.20 -2.29
CA ASN A 51 -16.23 8.56 -3.70
C ASN A 51 -16.91 7.44 -4.50
N GLY A 52 -18.21 7.59 -4.75
CA GLY A 52 -19.02 6.60 -5.48
C GLY A 52 -18.66 6.41 -6.97
N ASN A 53 -17.71 7.19 -7.50
CA ASN A 53 -17.23 7.03 -8.88
C ASN A 53 -15.99 6.11 -8.99
N LEU A 54 -15.45 5.64 -7.87
CA LEU A 54 -14.26 4.79 -7.83
C LEU A 54 -14.60 3.37 -7.38
N GLY A 55 -13.78 2.42 -7.82
CA GLY A 55 -13.96 1.00 -7.58
C GLY A 55 -14.02 0.19 -8.87
N ASP A 56 -13.19 -0.84 -8.97
CA ASP A 56 -13.29 -1.88 -9.98
C ASP A 56 -13.35 -3.25 -9.28
N PRO A 57 -14.53 -3.91 -9.19
CA PRO A 57 -14.68 -5.16 -8.45
C PRO A 57 -13.91 -6.33 -9.06
N ILE A 58 -13.41 -6.21 -10.30
CA ILE A 58 -12.62 -7.24 -10.97
C ILE A 58 -11.13 -6.98 -10.77
N LYS A 59 -10.69 -5.71 -10.83
CA LYS A 59 -9.25 -5.37 -10.85
C LYS A 59 -8.68 -4.94 -9.50
N ASP A 60 -9.47 -4.34 -8.62
CA ASP A 60 -8.95 -3.79 -7.36
C ASP A 60 -8.47 -4.88 -6.41
N GLY A 61 -9.17 -6.02 -6.34
CA GLY A 61 -8.75 -7.17 -5.52
C GLY A 61 -7.35 -7.70 -5.93
N PRO A 62 -7.14 -8.07 -7.20
CA PRO A 62 -5.81 -8.43 -7.71
C PRO A 62 -4.75 -7.32 -7.50
N ALA A 63 -5.13 -6.05 -7.66
CA ALA A 63 -4.22 -4.92 -7.43
C ALA A 63 -3.80 -4.79 -5.96
N TYR A 64 -4.74 -4.97 -5.02
CA TYR A 64 -4.46 -4.98 -3.58
C TYR A 64 -3.50 -6.12 -3.21
N VAL A 65 -3.72 -7.34 -3.72
CA VAL A 65 -2.81 -8.47 -3.49
C VAL A 65 -1.41 -8.17 -4.03
N ALA A 66 -1.31 -7.63 -5.25
CA ALA A 66 -0.03 -7.26 -5.84
C ALA A 66 0.68 -6.17 -5.03
N LEU A 67 -0.04 -5.15 -4.57
CA LEU A 67 0.50 -4.10 -3.70
C LEU A 67 1.12 -4.71 -2.43
N MET A 68 0.40 -5.63 -1.76
CA MET A 68 0.89 -6.25 -0.52
C MET A 68 2.14 -7.11 -0.76
N GLN A 69 2.20 -7.85 -1.86
CA GLN A 69 3.39 -8.61 -2.23
C GLN A 69 4.59 -7.69 -2.51
N GLU A 70 4.37 -6.60 -3.24
CA GLU A 70 5.41 -5.62 -3.58
C GLU A 70 5.91 -4.86 -2.34
N LEU A 71 5.01 -4.46 -1.42
CA LEU A 71 5.37 -3.86 -0.14
C LEU A 71 6.14 -4.83 0.75
N ARG A 72 5.71 -6.11 0.84
CA ARG A 72 6.41 -7.12 1.65
C ARG A 72 7.84 -7.32 1.15
N ALA A 73 8.03 -7.50 -0.15
CA ALA A 73 9.36 -7.63 -0.74
C ALA A 73 10.25 -6.39 -0.48
N MET A 74 9.66 -5.19 -0.54
CA MET A 74 10.36 -3.95 -0.21
C MET A 74 10.79 -3.90 1.26
N LEU A 75 9.90 -4.28 2.18
CA LEU A 75 10.17 -4.33 3.61
C LEU A 75 11.23 -5.38 3.96
N ASP A 76 11.19 -6.57 3.35
CA ASP A 76 12.21 -7.60 3.53
C ASP A 76 13.60 -7.09 3.12
N GLY A 77 13.67 -6.29 2.05
CA GLY A 77 14.89 -5.58 1.67
C GLY A 77 15.35 -4.58 2.73
N LEU A 78 14.44 -3.84 3.37
CA LEU A 78 14.77 -2.95 4.48
C LEU A 78 15.21 -3.71 5.75
N GLU A 79 14.62 -4.86 6.04
CA GLU A 79 15.06 -5.75 7.14
C GLU A 79 16.50 -6.18 6.91
N ALA A 80 16.83 -6.64 5.70
CA ALA A 80 18.21 -7.00 5.32
C ALA A 80 19.19 -5.81 5.40
N GLU A 81 18.77 -4.61 4.99
CA GLU A 81 19.60 -3.39 5.04
C GLU A 81 19.86 -2.89 6.47
N THR A 82 18.91 -3.08 7.40
CA THR A 82 18.92 -2.38 8.70
C THR A 82 19.00 -3.28 9.92
N GLY A 83 18.74 -4.59 9.77
CA GLY A 83 18.67 -5.55 10.88
C GLY A 83 17.43 -5.38 11.77
N ARG A 84 16.50 -4.47 11.42
CA ARG A 84 15.20 -4.32 12.10
C ARG A 84 14.18 -5.31 11.51
N LYS A 85 13.06 -5.51 12.21
CA LYS A 85 11.86 -6.16 11.67
C LYS A 85 10.85 -5.09 11.27
N TYR A 86 10.16 -5.28 10.16
CA TYR A 86 9.11 -4.38 9.71
C TYR A 86 7.79 -5.13 9.48
N GLU A 87 6.70 -4.59 10.02
CA GLU A 87 5.36 -5.17 9.87
C GLU A 87 4.65 -4.63 8.62
N LEU A 88 3.78 -5.45 8.05
CA LEU A 88 2.85 -5.07 6.99
C LEU A 88 1.44 -5.43 7.45
N THR A 89 0.59 -4.44 7.61
CA THR A 89 -0.79 -4.60 8.10
C THR A 89 -1.79 -3.93 7.18
N SER A 90 -3.08 -4.24 7.40
CA SER A 90 -4.19 -3.57 6.73
C SER A 90 -5.42 -3.59 7.62
N ALA A 91 -6.19 -2.52 7.59
CA ALA A 91 -7.60 -2.54 8.00
C ALA A 91 -8.48 -2.92 6.79
N ILE A 92 -9.53 -3.70 7.03
CA ILE A 92 -10.56 -4.12 6.05
C ILE A 92 -11.94 -4.11 6.68
#